data_AF-A0A350D6D1-F1
#
_entry.id   AF-A0A350D6D1-F1
#
_cell.length_a   1.000
_cell.length_b   1.000
_cell.length_c   1.000
_cell.angle_alpha   90.00
_cell.angle_beta   90.00
_cell.angle_gamma   90.00
#
_symmetry.space_group_name_H-M   'P 1'
#
loop_
_entity.id
_entity.type
_entity.pdbx_description
1 polymer ?
#
loop_
_entity_poly.entity_id
_entity_poly.type
_entity_poly.pdbx_seq_one_letter_code
_entity_poly.pdbx_strand_id
1 'polypeptide(L)'
;MNNHHRATSNSFKVSSGLFALFILLSLASTFSCSRQAANVVWIDELGPQYAISGYGETQANKSVDGNPLTITGKVYERGLGTHAEGMYRIKLDGKATRFSALVGIDDEIKGNERASVEFIVSARDKNNITQTLWKSGVMKAGQPAKEVNVSLDGFLYLDIIVSDAGDGSGYDHADWCEAKIEYRGTKPEPVKPYASQPYVLTPLPGPEPRINGAKVFGVRPGSPFMFTIPATGSRPMTFAAEGLPAGLKLDTSTGHITGVIDKAGTYNVKLTAKNSLGTAERTLRIEVVDKICLTPPMGWNSWNCWGCSVTDENVRQSARAMVEKGLINYGWTYINIDDCWHGERDPRTGEIRSNEKFPNMKALADYVHSLGLKIGLYTDCGPKTCAGYAGSEGYEEQDIMTYAQWGYDYVKIDWCYCEGKDPKVAYKLFGDAIKRAPRDIVFSICNWGRNNPWEWGESVGGNLWRTTGDITDTWSSMSRIGFGQAGLARYAGPGNWNDPDMLVVGNVGWGPELHPARLTPDEQYTHISLWCLLAAPLLIGCPIEQIDDFTM
;
A
#
# COMPACT_ATOMS: atom_id res chain seq x y z
N MET A 1 -70.34 -49.91 18.93
CA MET A 1 -71.28 -48.87 19.37
C MET A 1 -71.60 -48.01 18.16
N ASN A 2 -72.69 -48.36 17.46
CA ASN A 2 -73.92 -47.54 17.32
C ASN A 2 -73.66 -46.13 16.74
N ASN A 3 -74.31 -45.65 15.70
CA ASN A 3 -75.33 -46.18 14.78
C ASN A 3 -75.58 -45.09 13.71
N HIS A 4 -76.30 -45.46 12.65
CA HIS A 4 -77.02 -44.59 11.68
C HIS A 4 -76.18 -43.96 10.55
N HIS A 5 -76.60 -43.97 9.28
CA HIS A 5 -77.79 -44.54 8.65
C HIS A 5 -77.58 -44.60 7.12
N ARG A 6 -78.01 -45.72 6.53
CA ARG A 6 -78.72 -45.90 5.24
C ARG A 6 -78.09 -45.33 3.94
N ALA A 7 -77.70 -46.21 3.01
CA ALA A 7 -78.55 -46.91 2.02
C ALA A 7 -78.89 -45.96 0.84
N THR A 8 -78.77 -46.30 -0.44
CA THR A 8 -78.82 -47.60 -1.16
C THR A 8 -78.50 -47.26 -2.63
N SER A 9 -77.72 -48.08 -3.35
CA SER A 9 -78.16 -49.04 -4.40
C SER A 9 -78.87 -48.37 -5.59
N ASN A 10 -78.80 -48.80 -6.85
CA ASN A 10 -78.26 -49.94 -7.56
C ASN A 10 -78.58 -49.60 -9.04
N SER A 11 -77.62 -49.65 -9.97
CA SER A 11 -77.31 -50.81 -10.80
C SER A 11 -78.21 -50.97 -12.05
N PHE A 12 -77.56 -51.11 -13.22
CA PHE A 12 -77.96 -51.89 -14.42
C PHE A 12 -79.00 -51.25 -15.38
N LYS A 13 -78.95 -51.38 -16.73
CA LYS A 13 -78.04 -51.97 -17.74
C LYS A 13 -78.67 -51.68 -19.14
N VAL A 14 -77.86 -51.70 -20.21
CA VAL A 14 -78.20 -52.13 -21.61
C VAL A 14 -79.01 -51.08 -22.44
N SER A 15 -78.86 -50.80 -23.75
CA SER A 15 -78.11 -51.33 -24.91
C SER A 15 -78.12 -50.31 -26.08
N SER A 16 -77.03 -50.29 -26.87
CA SER A 16 -76.91 -50.11 -28.34
C SER A 16 -77.78 -49.14 -29.16
N GLY A 17 -77.13 -48.28 -29.96
CA GLY A 17 -77.59 -47.90 -31.31
C GLY A 17 -77.13 -46.53 -31.88
N LEU A 18 -76.40 -46.59 -33.01
CA LEU A 18 -76.27 -45.61 -34.12
C LEU A 18 -75.30 -44.39 -34.05
N PHE A 19 -74.27 -44.48 -34.91
CA PHE A 19 -73.74 -43.51 -35.89
C PHE A 19 -73.85 -41.97 -35.64
N ALA A 20 -72.70 -41.30 -35.49
CA ALA A 20 -72.28 -40.16 -36.33
C ALA A 20 -70.88 -39.58 -35.94
N LEU A 21 -69.95 -39.69 -36.88
CA LEU A 21 -68.91 -38.73 -37.32
C LEU A 21 -68.45 -37.54 -36.42
N PHE A 22 -67.12 -37.36 -36.42
CA PHE A 22 -66.32 -36.11 -36.40
C PHE A 22 -65.50 -35.70 -35.15
N ILE A 23 -64.20 -35.50 -35.45
CA ILE A 23 -63.15 -34.66 -34.83
C ILE A 23 -62.28 -35.31 -33.74
N LEU A 24 -61.13 -35.82 -34.18
CA LEU A 24 -59.90 -35.85 -33.39
C LEU A 24 -59.43 -34.40 -33.18
N LEU A 25 -59.54 -33.89 -31.94
CA LEU A 25 -58.78 -32.73 -31.48
C LEU A 25 -57.51 -33.26 -30.80
N SER A 26 -56.37 -33.14 -31.50
CA SER A 26 -55.05 -33.26 -30.93
C SER A 26 -54.79 -32.08 -29.99
N LEU A 27 -54.82 -32.33 -28.67
CA LEU A 27 -54.22 -31.41 -27.70
C LEU A 27 -52.68 -31.48 -27.84
N ALA A 28 -52.13 -30.66 -28.74
CA ALA A 28 -50.75 -30.24 -28.63
C ALA A 28 -50.72 -29.04 -27.67
N SER A 29 -50.58 -29.32 -26.37
CA SER A 29 -50.22 -28.31 -25.38
C SER A 29 -48.79 -27.85 -25.65
N THR A 30 -48.65 -26.81 -26.48
CA THR A 30 -47.43 -26.03 -26.58
C THR A 30 -47.23 -25.30 -25.26
N PHE A 31 -46.37 -25.83 -24.40
CA PHE A 31 -45.70 -25.01 -23.39
C PHE A 31 -44.78 -24.05 -24.16
N SER A 32 -45.34 -22.95 -24.66
CA SER A 32 -44.57 -21.76 -24.99
C SER A 32 -44.01 -21.24 -23.68
N CYS A 33 -42.84 -21.73 -23.29
CA CYS A 33 -41.99 -21.08 -22.32
C CYS A 33 -41.59 -19.75 -22.95
N SER A 34 -42.37 -18.71 -22.72
CA SER A 34 -41.99 -17.34 -23.04
C SER A 34 -40.75 -17.03 -22.21
N ARG A 35 -39.55 -17.26 -22.77
CA ARG A 35 -38.32 -16.71 -22.22
C ARG A 35 -38.50 -15.20 -22.30
N GLN A 36 -38.84 -14.58 -21.17
CA GLN A 36 -38.76 -13.14 -21.02
C GLN A 36 -37.36 -12.71 -21.47
N ALA A 37 -37.29 -11.76 -22.39
CA ALA A 37 -36.01 -11.25 -22.88
C ALA A 37 -35.18 -10.81 -21.67
N ALA A 38 -33.91 -11.22 -21.63
CA ALA A 38 -33.02 -10.76 -20.56
C ALA A 38 -32.86 -9.25 -20.69
N ASN A 39 -33.03 -8.53 -19.59
CA ASN A 39 -32.71 -7.12 -19.55
C ASN A 39 -31.19 -6.98 -19.60
N VAL A 40 -30.72 -5.86 -20.15
CA VAL A 40 -29.29 -5.53 -20.20
C VAL A 40 -29.06 -4.27 -19.37
N VAL A 41 -28.00 -4.27 -18.58
CA VAL A 41 -27.43 -3.05 -18.01
C VAL A 41 -25.97 -2.94 -18.45
N TRP A 42 -25.57 -1.75 -18.86
CA TRP A 42 -24.19 -1.49 -19.27
C TRP A 42 -23.37 -1.01 -18.08
N ILE A 43 -22.09 -1.37 -18.07
CA ILE A 43 -21.21 -1.05 -16.94
C ILE A 43 -21.02 0.47 -16.81
N ASP A 44 -20.99 1.20 -17.93
CA ASP A 44 -20.90 2.66 -17.95
C ASP A 44 -22.11 3.37 -17.31
N GLU A 45 -23.26 2.69 -17.25
CA GLU A 45 -24.49 3.20 -16.63
C GLU A 45 -24.57 2.90 -15.12
N LEU A 46 -23.65 2.11 -14.56
CA LEU A 46 -23.71 1.66 -13.18
C LEU A 46 -23.02 2.59 -12.18
N GLY A 47 -22.61 3.80 -12.59
CA GLY A 47 -21.88 4.72 -11.71
C GLY A 47 -20.40 4.39 -11.66
N PRO A 48 -19.63 4.76 -12.71
CA PRO A 48 -18.18 4.56 -12.81
C PRO A 48 -17.40 5.01 -11.58
N GLN A 49 -17.86 6.06 -10.89
CA GLN A 49 -17.23 6.59 -9.68
C GLN A 49 -17.20 5.62 -8.48
N TYR A 50 -17.94 4.52 -8.55
CA TYR A 50 -17.90 3.47 -7.52
C TYR A 50 -16.89 2.36 -7.84
N ALA A 51 -16.26 2.40 -9.01
CA ALA A 51 -15.13 1.55 -9.34
C ALA A 51 -13.85 2.15 -8.75
N ILE A 52 -12.96 1.28 -8.32
CA ILE A 52 -11.60 1.61 -7.89
C ILE A 52 -10.72 1.55 -9.12
N SER A 53 -9.86 2.55 -9.30
CA SER A 53 -8.81 2.61 -10.33
C SER A 53 -7.47 2.85 -9.63
N GLY A 54 -6.37 2.23 -10.04
CA GLY A 54 -5.09 2.45 -9.37
C GLY A 54 -4.52 3.86 -9.57
N TYR A 55 -4.84 4.48 -10.72
CA TYR A 55 -4.50 5.84 -11.11
C TYR A 55 -5.75 6.53 -11.68
N GLY A 56 -5.86 7.85 -11.47
CA GLY A 56 -6.99 8.64 -11.93
C GLY A 56 -8.34 8.17 -11.38
N GLU A 57 -9.41 8.63 -12.02
CA GLU A 57 -10.78 8.17 -11.77
C GLU A 57 -11.24 7.29 -12.92
N THR A 58 -12.03 6.27 -12.61
CA THR A 58 -12.69 5.46 -13.63
C THR A 58 -13.69 6.31 -14.42
N GLN A 59 -13.62 6.25 -15.76
CA GLN A 59 -14.45 7.07 -16.64
C GLN A 59 -15.46 6.22 -17.42
N ALA A 60 -16.71 6.70 -17.53
CA ALA A 60 -17.67 6.15 -18.49
C ALA A 60 -17.31 6.60 -19.91
N ASN A 61 -17.23 5.64 -20.83
CA ASN A 61 -17.11 5.86 -22.27
C ASN A 61 -15.86 6.65 -22.68
N LYS A 62 -14.88 6.72 -21.79
CA LYS A 62 -13.57 7.36 -21.98
C LYS A 62 -12.51 6.54 -21.26
N SER A 63 -11.27 6.65 -21.72
CA SER A 63 -10.09 6.13 -21.04
C SER A 63 -9.87 6.83 -19.69
N VAL A 64 -8.93 6.34 -18.89
CA VAL A 64 -8.62 6.93 -17.57
C VAL A 64 -8.10 8.37 -17.66
N ASP A 65 -7.42 8.75 -18.75
CA ASP A 65 -7.01 10.14 -19.01
C ASP A 65 -8.09 10.98 -19.74
N GLY A 66 -9.27 10.40 -19.98
CA GLY A 66 -10.40 11.10 -20.58
C GLY A 66 -10.43 11.14 -22.11
N ASN A 67 -9.62 10.32 -22.78
CA ASN A 67 -9.62 10.12 -24.23
C ASN A 67 -10.71 9.11 -24.66
N PRO A 68 -11.00 8.93 -25.96
CA PRO A 68 -11.89 7.86 -26.41
C PRO A 68 -11.33 6.47 -26.08
N LEU A 69 -12.19 5.53 -25.67
CA LEU A 69 -11.80 4.12 -25.45
C LEU A 69 -11.30 3.50 -26.74
N THR A 70 -10.03 3.12 -26.78
CA THR A 70 -9.40 2.62 -28.02
C THR A 70 -8.50 1.42 -27.77
N ILE A 71 -8.74 0.34 -28.52
CA ILE A 71 -7.87 -0.85 -28.48
C ILE A 71 -7.47 -1.21 -29.91
N THR A 72 -6.17 -1.18 -30.21
CA THR A 72 -5.60 -1.51 -31.53
C THR A 72 -6.21 -0.72 -32.69
N GLY A 73 -6.50 0.55 -32.46
CA GLY A 73 -7.06 1.51 -33.41
C GLY A 73 -8.59 1.43 -33.55
N LYS A 74 -9.27 0.52 -32.87
CA LYS A 74 -10.73 0.46 -32.83
C LYS A 74 -11.25 1.30 -31.68
N VAL A 75 -12.11 2.28 -32.01
CA VAL A 75 -12.84 3.10 -31.04
C VAL A 75 -14.07 2.35 -30.54
N TYR A 76 -14.33 2.43 -29.25
CA TYR A 76 -15.53 1.89 -28.60
C TYR A 76 -16.35 3.02 -27.98
N GLU A 77 -17.61 3.11 -28.39
CA GLU A 77 -18.53 4.16 -27.90
C GLU A 77 -18.97 3.94 -26.44
N ARG A 78 -18.91 2.68 -25.98
CA ARG A 78 -19.37 2.31 -24.65
C ARG A 78 -18.36 1.46 -23.91
N GLY A 79 -18.18 1.75 -22.63
CA GLY A 79 -17.33 0.98 -21.76
C GLY A 79 -16.86 1.76 -20.54
N LEU A 80 -15.90 1.17 -19.85
CA LEU A 80 -15.33 1.72 -18.63
C LEU A 80 -13.80 1.77 -18.78
N GLY A 81 -13.25 2.98 -18.86
CA GLY A 81 -11.80 3.19 -18.84
C GLY A 81 -11.30 3.27 -17.40
N THR A 82 -10.23 2.56 -17.10
CA THR A 82 -9.67 2.41 -15.75
C THR A 82 -8.17 2.22 -15.81
N HIS A 83 -7.54 2.07 -14.66
CA HIS A 83 -6.13 1.73 -14.53
C HIS A 83 -5.91 0.63 -13.49
N ALA A 84 -4.85 -0.18 -13.64
CA ALA A 84 -4.46 -1.16 -12.62
C ALA A 84 -3.88 -0.49 -11.36
N GLU A 85 -4.07 -0.98 -10.15
CA GLU A 85 -5.01 -2.02 -9.76
C GLU A 85 -6.44 -1.46 -9.70
N GLY A 86 -7.30 -1.97 -10.57
CA GLY A 86 -8.69 -1.57 -10.65
C GLY A 86 -9.63 -2.67 -10.16
N MET A 87 -10.72 -2.31 -9.50
CA MET A 87 -11.77 -3.25 -9.10
C MET A 87 -13.13 -2.57 -9.15
N TYR A 88 -14.12 -3.26 -9.72
CA TYR A 88 -15.51 -2.86 -9.64
C TYR A 88 -16.40 -4.02 -9.19
N ARG A 89 -16.99 -3.88 -7.99
CA ARG A 89 -17.92 -4.86 -7.42
C ARG A 89 -19.37 -4.46 -7.70
N ILE A 90 -20.13 -5.40 -8.26
CA ILE A 90 -21.52 -5.21 -8.64
C ILE A 90 -22.37 -6.28 -7.95
N LYS A 91 -23.43 -5.85 -7.29
CA LYS A 91 -24.42 -6.71 -6.66
C LYS A 91 -25.38 -7.24 -7.73
N LEU A 92 -25.59 -8.56 -7.73
CA LEU A 92 -26.37 -9.28 -8.74
C LEU A 92 -27.69 -9.86 -8.21
N ASP A 93 -27.82 -10.02 -6.89
CA ASP A 93 -28.97 -10.65 -6.22
C ASP A 93 -29.38 -12.04 -6.74
N GLY A 94 -28.46 -12.77 -7.38
CA GLY A 94 -28.74 -14.06 -8.01
C GLY A 94 -29.68 -13.94 -9.23
N LYS A 95 -29.85 -12.74 -9.76
CA LYS A 95 -30.76 -12.42 -10.88
C LYS A 95 -30.04 -12.16 -12.19
N ALA A 96 -28.74 -11.91 -12.14
CA ALA A 96 -27.90 -11.83 -13.34
C ALA A 96 -27.68 -13.23 -13.94
N THR A 97 -27.62 -13.28 -15.27
CA THR A 97 -27.41 -14.52 -16.03
C THR A 97 -26.08 -14.52 -16.77
N ARG A 98 -25.58 -13.35 -17.17
CA ARG A 98 -24.36 -13.28 -17.99
C ARG A 98 -23.63 -11.97 -17.83
N PHE A 99 -22.30 -12.03 -17.87
CA PHE A 99 -21.43 -10.88 -18.10
C PHE A 99 -20.68 -11.07 -19.41
N SER A 100 -20.57 -10.01 -20.20
CA SER A 100 -19.75 -9.99 -21.41
C SER A 100 -19.10 -8.64 -21.65
N ALA A 101 -17.87 -8.65 -22.17
CA ALA A 101 -17.12 -7.45 -22.55
C ALA A 101 -16.02 -7.78 -23.58
N LEU A 102 -15.46 -6.75 -24.18
CA LEU A 102 -14.17 -6.77 -24.89
C LEU A 102 -13.17 -6.01 -24.02
N VAL A 103 -12.06 -6.64 -23.68
CA VAL A 103 -11.06 -6.03 -22.78
C VAL A 103 -9.72 -5.84 -23.47
N GLY A 104 -9.00 -4.81 -23.10
CA GLY A 104 -7.66 -4.56 -23.61
C GLY A 104 -7.01 -3.34 -22.97
N ILE A 105 -5.72 -3.20 -23.24
CA ILE A 105 -4.96 -2.01 -22.86
C ILE A 105 -5.32 -0.87 -23.83
N ASP A 106 -5.57 0.33 -23.30
CA ASP A 106 -5.95 1.49 -24.11
C ASP A 106 -4.77 1.97 -24.99
N ASP A 107 -5.06 2.43 -26.21
CA ASP A 107 -4.05 2.89 -27.16
C ASP A 107 -3.36 4.21 -26.74
N GLU A 108 -3.84 4.92 -25.73
CA GLU A 108 -3.23 6.16 -25.23
C GLU A 108 -1.82 5.96 -24.68
N ILE A 109 -1.51 4.76 -24.19
CA ILE A 109 -0.17 4.39 -23.74
C ILE A 109 0.63 3.62 -24.80
N LYS A 110 0.15 3.54 -26.05
CA LYS A 110 0.79 2.75 -27.11
C LYS A 110 2.28 3.07 -27.26
N GLY A 111 3.09 2.02 -27.28
CA GLY A 111 4.55 2.11 -27.37
C GLY A 111 5.26 2.04 -26.01
N ASN A 112 4.53 2.06 -24.89
CA ASN A 112 5.09 1.79 -23.58
C ASN A 112 5.21 0.28 -23.34
N GLU A 113 6.44 -0.24 -23.40
CA GLU A 113 6.74 -1.68 -23.18
C GLU A 113 6.45 -2.16 -21.75
N ARG A 114 6.33 -1.22 -20.80
CA ARG A 114 6.00 -1.50 -19.40
C ARG A 114 4.52 -1.82 -19.17
N ALA A 115 3.62 -1.29 -20.00
CA ALA A 115 2.18 -1.43 -19.81
C ALA A 115 1.74 -2.89 -19.85
N SER A 116 1.17 -3.38 -18.75
CA SER A 116 0.73 -4.76 -18.67
C SER A 116 -0.33 -5.03 -17.62
N VAL A 117 -1.40 -5.72 -18.04
CA VAL A 117 -2.53 -5.98 -17.15
C VAL A 117 -3.02 -7.41 -17.29
N GLU A 118 -3.61 -7.95 -16.23
CA GLU A 118 -4.49 -9.12 -16.34
C GLU A 118 -5.91 -8.72 -15.91
N PHE A 119 -6.86 -8.89 -16.84
CA PHE A 119 -8.29 -8.76 -16.59
C PHE A 119 -8.81 -10.04 -15.97
N ILE A 120 -9.53 -9.92 -14.86
CA ILE A 120 -10.08 -11.03 -14.11
C ILE A 120 -11.57 -10.77 -13.88
N VAL A 121 -12.38 -11.78 -14.16
CA VAL A 121 -13.80 -11.78 -13.80
C VAL A 121 -14.01 -12.85 -12.74
N SER A 122 -14.43 -12.41 -11.56
CA SER A 122 -14.75 -13.30 -10.43
C SER A 122 -16.16 -13.04 -9.93
N ALA A 123 -16.78 -14.01 -9.27
CA ALA A 123 -18.11 -13.86 -8.71
C ALA A 123 -18.22 -14.56 -7.35
N ARG A 124 -19.10 -14.07 -6.48
CA ARG A 124 -19.32 -14.62 -5.13
C ARG A 124 -20.70 -15.24 -5.00
N ASP A 125 -20.75 -16.45 -4.47
CA ASP A 125 -22.00 -17.17 -4.24
C ASP A 125 -22.64 -16.77 -2.90
N LYS A 126 -23.78 -17.40 -2.59
CA LYS A 126 -24.52 -17.19 -1.33
C LYS A 126 -23.75 -17.58 -0.05
N ASN A 127 -22.68 -18.35 -0.18
CA ASN A 127 -21.82 -18.75 0.93
C ASN A 127 -20.59 -17.83 1.05
N ASN A 128 -20.58 -16.71 0.31
CA ASN A 128 -19.45 -15.78 0.21
C ASN A 128 -18.17 -16.43 -0.33
N ILE A 129 -18.28 -17.51 -1.10
CA ILE A 129 -17.15 -18.15 -1.76
C ILE A 129 -16.91 -17.43 -3.09
N THR A 130 -15.73 -16.84 -3.24
CA THR A 130 -15.28 -16.22 -4.49
C THR A 130 -14.81 -17.30 -5.48
N GLN A 131 -15.28 -17.23 -6.72
CA GLN A 131 -14.85 -18.07 -7.82
C GLN A 131 -14.35 -17.19 -8.97
N THR A 132 -13.16 -17.47 -9.49
CA THR A 132 -12.70 -16.85 -10.75
C THR A 132 -13.38 -17.54 -11.92
N LEU A 133 -14.17 -16.78 -12.68
CA LEU A 133 -14.92 -17.26 -13.83
C LEU A 133 -14.11 -17.17 -15.13
N TRP A 134 -13.24 -16.16 -15.23
CA TRP A 134 -12.42 -15.93 -16.42
C TRP A 134 -11.18 -15.07 -16.11
N LYS A 135 -10.13 -15.30 -16.89
CA LYS A 135 -8.91 -14.48 -16.91
C LYS A 135 -8.46 -14.21 -18.35
N SER A 136 -7.96 -13.01 -18.60
CA SER A 136 -7.33 -12.70 -19.90
C SER A 136 -5.97 -13.39 -20.06
N GLY A 137 -5.29 -13.73 -18.96
CA GLY A 137 -3.84 -13.82 -18.96
C GLY A 137 -3.21 -12.42 -19.07
N VAL A 138 -1.89 -12.33 -18.96
CA VAL A 138 -1.20 -11.03 -19.12
C VAL A 138 -1.41 -10.50 -20.53
N MET A 139 -1.95 -9.30 -20.62
CA MET A 139 -2.08 -8.52 -21.84
C MET A 139 -0.99 -7.44 -21.87
N LYS A 140 -0.48 -7.14 -23.06
CA LYS A 140 0.54 -6.10 -23.31
C LYS A 140 0.01 -5.08 -24.33
N ALA A 141 0.53 -3.85 -24.29
CA ALA A 141 0.11 -2.79 -25.20
C ALA A 141 0.17 -3.21 -26.68
N GLY A 142 -0.84 -2.85 -27.45
CA GLY A 142 -0.96 -3.18 -28.87
C GLY A 142 -1.46 -4.60 -29.19
N GLN A 143 -1.81 -5.41 -28.18
CA GLN A 143 -2.52 -6.66 -28.39
C GLN A 143 -4.01 -6.42 -28.69
N PRO A 144 -4.64 -7.24 -29.54
CA PRO A 144 -6.07 -7.08 -29.86
C PRO A 144 -6.94 -7.31 -28.63
N ALA A 145 -8.11 -6.68 -28.63
CA ALA A 145 -9.11 -6.86 -27.58
C ALA A 145 -9.48 -8.33 -27.41
N LYS A 146 -9.62 -8.78 -26.15
CA LYS A 146 -10.01 -10.15 -25.80
C LYS A 146 -11.45 -10.18 -25.34
N GLU A 147 -12.23 -11.13 -25.86
CA GLU A 147 -13.62 -11.31 -25.44
C GLU A 147 -13.69 -12.09 -24.11
N VAL A 148 -14.55 -11.60 -23.22
CA VAL A 148 -15.03 -12.35 -22.06
C VAL A 148 -16.53 -12.53 -22.15
N ASN A 149 -17.00 -13.74 -21.84
CA ASN A 149 -18.40 -14.11 -21.86
C ASN A 149 -18.64 -15.25 -20.86
N VAL A 150 -19.19 -14.93 -19.68
CA VAL A 150 -19.32 -15.87 -18.55
C VAL A 150 -20.74 -15.90 -17.98
N SER A 151 -21.17 -17.08 -17.53
CA SER A 151 -22.44 -17.22 -16.79
C SER A 151 -22.32 -16.58 -15.40
N LEU A 152 -23.38 -15.91 -14.97
CA LEU A 152 -23.53 -15.36 -13.62
C LEU A 152 -24.61 -16.08 -12.78
N ASP A 153 -25.09 -17.22 -13.27
CA ASP A 153 -26.24 -17.91 -12.67
C ASP A 153 -25.98 -18.26 -11.20
N GLY A 154 -26.83 -17.72 -10.32
CA GLY A 154 -26.78 -18.00 -8.88
C GLY A 154 -25.75 -17.20 -8.08
N PHE A 155 -24.92 -16.39 -8.73
CA PHE A 155 -23.98 -15.51 -8.04
C PHE A 155 -24.67 -14.26 -7.48
N LEU A 156 -24.23 -13.82 -6.30
CA LEU A 156 -24.75 -12.63 -5.63
C LEU A 156 -23.94 -11.38 -5.92
N TYR A 157 -22.66 -11.54 -6.26
CA TYR A 157 -21.76 -10.43 -6.60
C TYR A 157 -20.87 -10.80 -7.79
N LEU A 158 -20.56 -9.80 -8.62
CA LEU A 158 -19.58 -9.82 -9.69
C LEU A 158 -18.45 -8.86 -9.30
N ASP A 159 -17.20 -9.31 -9.44
CA ASP A 159 -16.00 -8.50 -9.36
C ASP A 159 -15.35 -8.50 -10.75
N ILE A 160 -15.28 -7.35 -11.41
CA ILE A 160 -14.43 -7.14 -12.57
C ILE A 160 -13.16 -6.41 -12.11
N ILE A 161 -12.01 -7.00 -12.40
CA ILE A 161 -10.72 -6.63 -11.81
C ILE A 161 -9.70 -6.43 -12.92
N VAL A 162 -8.88 -5.39 -12.79
CA VAL A 162 -7.67 -5.18 -13.60
C VAL A 162 -6.48 -5.23 -12.64
N SER A 163 -5.66 -6.27 -12.73
CA SER A 163 -4.43 -6.38 -11.94
C SER A 163 -3.23 -5.83 -12.71
N ASP A 164 -2.18 -5.47 -11.98
CA ASP A 164 -0.88 -4.98 -12.47
C ASP A 164 0.02 -6.08 -13.08
N ALA A 165 -0.56 -7.25 -13.37
CA ALA A 165 0.14 -8.45 -13.85
C ALA A 165 1.38 -8.88 -13.03
N GLY A 166 1.56 -8.36 -11.81
CA GLY A 166 2.72 -8.60 -10.97
C GLY A 166 4.00 -7.87 -11.37
N ASP A 167 3.97 -6.92 -12.32
CA ASP A 167 5.12 -6.09 -12.68
C ASP A 167 5.01 -4.60 -12.25
N GLY A 168 3.96 -4.28 -11.49
CA GLY A 168 3.67 -2.93 -10.99
C GLY A 168 2.84 -2.13 -12.00
N SER A 169 2.12 -1.11 -11.55
CA SER A 169 1.05 -0.50 -12.36
C SER A 169 1.52 0.53 -13.40
N GLY A 170 2.74 0.45 -13.92
CA GLY A 170 3.30 1.50 -14.77
C GLY A 170 2.69 1.53 -16.18
N TYR A 171 1.90 2.57 -16.50
CA TYR A 171 1.19 2.73 -17.79
C TYR A 171 0.07 1.70 -18.01
N ASP A 172 -0.55 1.21 -16.95
CA ASP A 172 -1.56 0.13 -17.02
C ASP A 172 -2.98 0.65 -17.30
N HIS A 173 -3.11 1.45 -18.35
CA HIS A 173 -4.37 2.03 -18.80
C HIS A 173 -5.18 0.93 -19.50
N ALA A 174 -6.39 0.68 -19.00
CA ALA A 174 -7.15 -0.52 -19.30
C ALA A 174 -8.63 -0.22 -19.55
N ASP A 175 -9.20 -0.89 -20.55
CA ASP A 175 -10.57 -0.67 -21.00
C ASP A 175 -11.44 -1.92 -20.86
N TRP A 176 -12.63 -1.74 -20.29
CA TRP A 176 -13.75 -2.67 -20.38
C TRP A 176 -14.74 -2.18 -21.44
N CYS A 177 -14.47 -2.46 -22.70
CA CYS A 177 -15.29 -2.05 -23.84
C CYS A 177 -16.55 -2.93 -23.99
N GLU A 178 -17.66 -2.31 -24.37
CA GLU A 178 -18.96 -2.96 -24.56
C GLU A 178 -19.41 -3.84 -23.36
N ALA A 179 -18.92 -3.50 -22.17
CA ALA A 179 -19.14 -4.30 -20.97
C ALA A 179 -20.59 -4.20 -20.49
N LYS A 180 -21.23 -5.36 -20.30
CA LYS A 180 -22.65 -5.44 -19.95
C LYS A 180 -23.00 -6.67 -19.12
N ILE A 181 -24.10 -6.56 -18.38
CA ILE A 181 -24.70 -7.65 -17.62
C ILE A 181 -26.12 -7.92 -18.14
N GLU A 182 -26.38 -9.18 -18.48
CA GLU A 182 -27.73 -9.68 -18.75
C GLU A 182 -28.36 -10.16 -17.44
N TYR A 183 -29.62 -9.82 -17.18
CA TYR A 183 -30.31 -10.16 -15.93
C TYR A 183 -31.83 -10.37 -16.10
N ARG A 184 -32.44 -10.99 -15.09
CA ARG A 184 -33.89 -11.22 -14.98
C ARG A 184 -34.40 -10.88 -13.58
N GLY A 185 -35.23 -9.85 -13.48
CA GLY A 185 -35.75 -9.38 -12.20
C GLY A 185 -34.99 -8.16 -11.72
N THR A 186 -34.40 -8.22 -10.53
CA THR A 186 -33.66 -7.10 -9.92
C THR A 186 -32.50 -6.66 -10.82
N LYS A 187 -32.44 -5.35 -11.11
CA LYS A 187 -31.33 -4.75 -11.86
C LYS A 187 -30.04 -4.87 -11.04
N PRO A 188 -28.92 -5.31 -11.63
CA PRO A 188 -27.62 -5.24 -10.99
C PRO A 188 -27.29 -3.80 -10.58
N GLU A 189 -26.68 -3.63 -9.42
CA GLU A 189 -26.33 -2.32 -8.88
C GLU A 189 -24.88 -2.31 -8.39
N PRO A 190 -24.16 -1.17 -8.49
CA PRO A 190 -22.84 -1.06 -7.90
C PRO A 190 -22.90 -1.35 -6.40
N VAL A 191 -21.94 -2.11 -5.88
CA VAL A 191 -21.66 -2.06 -4.45
C VAL A 191 -20.95 -0.74 -4.21
N LYS A 192 -21.71 0.21 -3.67
CA LYS A 192 -21.14 1.47 -3.22
C LYS A 192 -20.13 1.17 -2.11
N PRO A 193 -18.94 1.77 -2.13
CA PRO A 193 -18.06 1.73 -0.97
C PRO A 193 -18.88 2.11 0.27
N TYR A 194 -18.77 1.33 1.34
CA TYR A 194 -19.34 1.79 2.60
C TYR A 194 -18.57 3.06 2.96
N ALA A 195 -19.21 4.22 2.79
CA ALA A 195 -18.72 5.44 3.38
C ALA A 195 -18.90 5.31 4.89
N SER A 196 -17.98 4.62 5.56
CA SER A 196 -17.87 4.72 7.00
C SER A 196 -17.32 6.12 7.29
N GLN A 197 -18.06 6.85 8.12
CA GLN A 197 -17.53 8.09 8.68
C GLN A 197 -16.29 7.73 9.49
N PRO A 198 -15.19 8.51 9.39
CA PRO A 198 -14.03 8.31 10.26
C PRO A 198 -14.46 8.25 11.73
N TYR A 199 -13.89 7.28 12.45
CA TYR A 199 -14.20 7.06 13.86
C TYR A 199 -12.95 6.64 14.61
N VAL A 200 -12.81 7.10 15.85
CA VAL A 200 -11.62 6.85 16.66
C VAL A 200 -11.90 5.70 17.64
N LEU A 201 -11.20 4.58 17.46
CA LEU A 201 -11.20 3.43 18.38
C LEU A 201 -10.14 3.54 19.49
N THR A 202 -9.12 4.34 19.26
CA THR A 202 -7.97 4.50 20.15
C THR A 202 -8.23 5.63 21.15
N PRO A 203 -8.33 5.34 22.45
CA PRO A 203 -8.52 6.40 23.43
C PRO A 203 -7.30 7.33 23.45
N LEU A 204 -7.55 8.63 23.61
CA LEU A 204 -6.50 9.63 23.79
C LEU A 204 -5.63 9.29 25.02
N PRO A 205 -4.33 9.61 24.99
CA PRO A 205 -3.46 9.40 26.14
C PRO A 205 -3.95 10.24 27.33
N GLY A 206 -3.83 9.67 28.53
CA GLY A 206 -4.09 10.39 29.77
C GLY A 206 -3.09 11.54 30.00
N PRO A 207 -3.40 12.45 30.94
CA PRO A 207 -2.55 13.62 31.21
C PRO A 207 -1.30 13.29 32.05
N GLU A 208 -1.26 12.13 32.70
CA GLU A 208 -0.07 11.63 33.41
C GLU A 208 1.04 11.18 32.44
N PRO A 209 2.32 11.28 32.82
CA PRO A 209 3.42 10.85 31.97
C PRO A 209 3.34 9.36 31.67
N ARG A 210 3.67 8.97 30.44
CA ARG A 210 3.89 7.57 30.05
C ARG A 210 5.03 7.49 29.04
N ILE A 211 6.06 6.70 29.33
CA ILE A 211 7.19 6.48 28.42
C ILE A 211 6.85 5.35 27.41
N ASN A 212 6.78 5.68 26.13
CA ASN A 212 6.34 4.86 24.99
C ASN A 212 7.51 4.37 24.11
N GLY A 213 7.26 3.78 22.94
CA GLY A 213 8.32 3.38 22.00
C GLY A 213 9.24 2.26 22.49
N ALA A 214 10.34 2.05 21.75
CA ALA A 214 11.27 0.94 21.94
C ALA A 214 11.95 0.91 23.32
N LYS A 215 12.14 -0.31 23.84
CA LYS A 215 12.89 -0.56 25.10
C LYS A 215 14.36 -0.92 24.84
N VAL A 216 14.77 -0.97 23.58
CA VAL A 216 16.13 -1.28 23.17
C VAL A 216 16.54 -0.32 22.05
N PHE A 217 17.80 0.11 22.05
CA PHE A 217 18.38 0.92 21.00
C PHE A 217 19.79 0.41 20.67
N GLY A 218 20.09 0.20 19.40
CA GLY A 218 21.40 -0.25 18.93
C GLY A 218 22.18 0.91 18.32
N VAL A 219 23.47 1.01 18.65
CA VAL A 219 24.38 2.02 18.11
C VAL A 219 25.75 1.39 17.91
N ARG A 220 26.48 1.73 16.85
CA ARG A 220 27.87 1.25 16.70
C ARG A 220 28.81 2.00 17.64
N PRO A 221 29.84 1.32 18.20
CA PRO A 221 30.89 2.00 18.94
C PRO A 221 31.47 3.17 18.15
N GLY A 222 31.57 4.34 18.78
CA GLY A 222 32.10 5.56 18.15
C GLY A 222 31.13 6.31 17.22
N SER A 223 29.94 5.78 16.95
CA SER A 223 28.93 6.49 16.15
C SER A 223 28.16 7.52 16.98
N PRO A 224 27.67 8.62 16.35
CA PRO A 224 26.77 9.56 16.99
C PRO A 224 25.51 8.84 17.52
N PHE A 225 25.26 9.01 18.81
CA PHE A 225 24.05 8.55 19.47
C PHE A 225 23.00 9.66 19.47
N MET A 226 21.77 9.33 19.05
CA MET A 226 20.64 10.24 19.13
C MET A 226 19.36 9.47 19.46
N PHE A 227 18.78 9.73 20.62
CA PHE A 227 17.54 9.11 21.08
C PHE A 227 16.70 10.12 21.86
N THR A 228 15.45 10.29 21.47
CA THR A 228 14.48 11.12 22.21
C THR A 228 13.62 10.22 23.07
N ILE A 229 13.51 10.47 24.37
CA ILE A 229 12.64 9.72 25.28
C ILE A 229 11.18 9.97 24.88
N PRO A 230 10.50 9.01 24.23
CA PRO A 230 9.17 9.27 23.71
C PRO A 230 8.17 9.15 24.86
N ALA A 231 7.59 10.27 25.29
CA ALA A 231 6.69 10.29 26.44
C ALA A 231 5.47 11.17 26.22
N THR A 232 4.29 10.56 26.34
CA THR A 232 2.99 11.23 26.39
C THR A 232 2.69 11.76 27.79
N GLY A 233 1.70 12.64 27.90
CA GLY A 233 1.28 13.30 29.13
C GLY A 233 1.34 14.82 28.98
N SER A 234 0.62 15.55 29.84
CA SER A 234 0.57 17.01 29.79
C SER A 234 1.96 17.65 29.98
N ARG A 235 2.23 18.71 29.22
CA ARG A 235 3.43 19.56 29.34
C ARG A 235 3.14 20.74 30.31
N PRO A 236 4.16 21.36 30.95
CA PRO A 236 5.58 21.05 30.85
C PRO A 236 5.95 19.69 31.46
N MET A 237 6.97 19.06 30.91
CA MET A 237 7.52 17.79 31.38
C MET A 237 9.03 17.92 31.55
N THR A 238 9.58 17.18 32.50
CA THR A 238 11.02 17.07 32.73
C THR A 238 11.45 15.63 32.60
N PHE A 239 12.68 15.42 32.16
CA PHE A 239 13.27 14.11 31.92
C PHE A 239 14.51 13.90 32.77
N ALA A 240 14.72 12.66 33.18
CA ALA A 240 15.96 12.21 33.82
C ALA A 240 16.39 10.85 33.28
N ALA A 241 17.69 10.56 33.37
CA ALA A 241 18.27 9.28 32.99
C ALA A 241 19.36 8.85 33.99
N GLU A 242 19.16 7.73 34.66
CA GLU A 242 20.13 7.12 35.58
C GLU A 242 20.87 5.97 34.89
N GLY A 243 22.18 5.88 35.11
CA GLY A 243 23.03 4.87 34.46
C GLY A 243 23.41 5.18 33.02
N LEU A 244 23.31 6.46 32.61
CA LEU A 244 23.71 6.90 31.27
C LEU A 244 25.20 6.59 31.02
N PRO A 245 25.57 5.92 29.92
CA PRO A 245 26.98 5.64 29.59
C PRO A 245 27.81 6.91 29.47
N ALA A 246 29.10 6.81 29.80
CA ALA A 246 30.04 7.90 29.59
C ALA A 246 30.06 8.32 28.11
N GLY A 247 30.00 9.64 27.87
CA GLY A 247 29.94 10.23 26.53
C GLY A 247 28.53 10.63 26.08
N LEU A 248 27.48 10.12 26.73
CA LEU A 248 26.11 10.59 26.51
C LEU A 248 25.72 11.73 27.46
N LYS A 249 24.80 12.57 27.00
CA LYS A 249 24.18 13.65 27.76
C LYS A 249 22.67 13.65 27.52
N LEU A 250 21.91 14.00 28.55
CA LEU A 250 20.47 14.22 28.46
C LEU A 250 20.18 15.73 28.54
N ASP A 251 19.38 16.24 27.62
CA ASP A 251 18.64 17.48 27.81
C ASP A 251 17.36 17.18 28.59
N THR A 252 17.29 17.69 29.82
CA THR A 252 16.21 17.42 30.76
C THR A 252 14.88 18.08 30.37
N SER A 253 14.89 19.04 29.45
CA SER A 253 13.69 19.76 29.00
C SER A 253 13.04 19.11 27.77
N THR A 254 13.86 18.59 26.85
CA THR A 254 13.41 17.98 25.60
C THR A 254 13.35 16.45 25.67
N GLY A 255 14.12 15.83 26.57
CA GLY A 255 14.27 14.38 26.63
C GLY A 255 15.25 13.84 25.58
N HIS A 256 16.02 14.70 24.90
CA HIS A 256 17.01 14.29 23.92
C HIS A 256 18.26 13.75 24.61
N ILE A 257 18.63 12.52 24.29
CA ILE A 257 19.89 11.89 24.68
C ILE A 257 20.80 11.88 23.47
N THR A 258 21.93 12.58 23.57
CA THR A 258 22.92 12.70 22.49
C THR A 258 24.33 12.45 22.99
N GLY A 259 25.24 12.08 22.09
CA GLY A 259 26.65 11.88 22.43
C GLY A 259 27.32 10.82 21.58
N VAL A 260 28.38 10.23 22.11
CA VAL A 260 29.11 9.12 21.49
C VAL A 260 29.48 8.12 22.58
N ILE A 261 29.45 6.83 22.27
CA ILE A 261 29.87 5.76 23.19
C ILE A 261 30.93 4.91 22.48
N ASP A 262 32.17 4.96 22.95
CA ASP A 262 33.27 4.23 22.32
C ASP A 262 33.36 2.77 22.79
N LYS A 263 32.92 2.51 24.02
CA LYS A 263 33.04 1.19 24.64
C LYS A 263 31.85 0.31 24.29
N ALA A 264 32.09 -0.74 23.51
CA ALA A 264 31.11 -1.76 23.21
C ALA A 264 30.54 -2.41 24.48
N GLY A 265 29.28 -2.81 24.43
CA GLY A 265 28.59 -3.49 25.53
C GLY A 265 27.13 -3.12 25.66
N THR A 266 26.48 -3.74 26.64
CA THR A 266 25.07 -3.51 26.97
C THR A 266 24.95 -2.59 28.18
N TYR A 267 24.16 -1.53 28.06
CA TYR A 267 23.93 -0.55 29.11
C TYR A 267 22.44 -0.44 29.41
N ASN A 268 22.06 -0.60 30.67
CA ASN A 268 20.67 -0.43 31.10
C ASN A 268 20.51 0.94 31.74
N VAL A 269 19.77 1.82 31.08
CA VAL A 269 19.52 3.20 31.51
C VAL A 269 18.10 3.29 32.03
N LYS A 270 17.92 3.76 33.27
CA LYS A 270 16.58 4.05 33.80
C LYS A 270 16.16 5.44 33.38
N LEU A 271 15.14 5.53 32.53
CA LEU A 271 14.54 6.77 32.06
C LEU A 271 13.39 7.17 32.97
N THR A 272 13.25 8.46 33.23
CA THR A 272 12.17 9.04 34.01
C THR A 272 11.56 10.23 33.27
N ALA A 273 10.24 10.31 33.24
CA ALA A 273 9.48 11.42 32.69
C ALA A 273 8.48 11.90 33.75
N LYS A 274 8.50 13.21 34.07
CA LYS A 274 7.73 13.79 35.18
C LYS A 274 7.02 15.08 34.77
N ASN A 275 5.74 15.17 35.10
CA ASN A 275 4.97 16.42 35.04
C ASN A 275 4.30 16.70 36.39
N SER A 276 3.34 17.64 36.43
CA SER A 276 2.63 18.02 37.66
C SER A 276 1.70 16.94 38.21
N LEU A 277 1.33 15.95 37.40
CA LEU A 277 0.33 14.92 37.72
C LEU A 277 0.95 13.59 38.11
N GLY A 278 2.20 13.32 37.70
CA GLY A 278 2.83 12.06 38.03
C GLY A 278 4.26 11.90 37.52
N THR A 279 4.75 10.68 37.60
CA THR A 279 6.07 10.28 37.13
C THR A 279 5.96 8.89 36.51
N ALA A 280 6.56 8.72 35.33
CA ALA A 280 6.74 7.42 34.70
C ALA A 280 8.23 7.08 34.65
N GLU A 281 8.54 5.81 34.89
CA GLU A 281 9.90 5.28 34.82
C GLU A 281 9.94 4.07 33.89
N ARG A 282 11.03 3.91 33.15
CA ARG A 282 11.24 2.75 32.30
C ARG A 282 12.72 2.53 31.98
N THR A 283 13.15 1.27 31.92
CA THR A 283 14.51 0.93 31.48
C THR A 283 14.60 0.91 29.94
N LEU A 284 15.61 1.60 29.41
CA LEU A 284 16.11 1.49 28.04
C LEU A 284 17.41 0.68 28.06
N ARG A 285 17.45 -0.37 27.23
CA ARG A 285 18.68 -1.14 26.97
C ARG A 285 19.40 -0.57 25.75
N ILE A 286 20.57 0.01 25.95
CA ILE A 286 21.44 0.49 24.87
C ILE A 286 22.44 -0.62 24.55
N GLU A 287 22.44 -1.08 23.31
CA GLU A 287 23.39 -2.06 22.78
C GLU A 287 24.44 -1.33 21.93
N VAL A 288 25.66 -1.27 22.42
CA VAL A 288 26.79 -0.65 21.71
C VAL A 288 27.54 -1.76 20.97
N VAL A 289 27.08 -2.07 19.77
CA VAL A 289 27.49 -3.23 18.94
C VAL A 289 27.35 -2.88 17.45
N ASP A 290 27.91 -3.69 16.56
CA ASP A 290 27.80 -3.48 15.11
C ASP A 290 26.35 -3.53 14.59
N LYS A 291 25.47 -4.27 15.28
CA LYS A 291 24.06 -4.46 14.90
C LYS A 291 23.19 -3.31 15.41
N ILE A 292 22.65 -2.53 14.48
CA ILE A 292 21.71 -1.41 14.74
C ILE A 292 20.27 -1.79 14.35
N CYS A 293 19.35 -0.82 14.34
CA CYS A 293 17.96 -1.03 13.90
C CYS A 293 17.24 -2.17 14.66
N LEU A 294 17.43 -2.24 15.98
CA LEU A 294 16.99 -3.36 16.83
C LEU A 294 15.46 -3.45 17.01
N THR A 295 14.72 -2.45 16.55
CA THR A 295 13.26 -2.46 16.38
C THR A 295 12.93 -1.91 14.99
N PRO A 296 11.76 -2.21 14.42
CA PRO A 296 11.39 -1.66 13.11
C PRO A 296 11.46 -0.13 13.13
N PRO A 297 11.99 0.51 12.08
CA PRO A 297 12.06 1.96 12.02
C PRO A 297 10.66 2.55 11.91
N MET A 298 10.40 3.61 12.67
CA MET A 298 9.16 4.37 12.64
C MET A 298 9.44 5.80 12.19
N GLY A 299 8.70 6.30 11.22
CA GLY A 299 8.92 7.62 10.66
C GLY A 299 7.96 7.96 9.52
N TRP A 300 8.47 8.70 8.56
CA TRP A 300 7.73 9.28 7.45
C TRP A 300 8.59 9.26 6.18
N ASN A 301 7.97 9.13 5.02
CA ASN A 301 8.63 9.17 3.71
C ASN A 301 7.87 10.10 2.75
N SER A 302 8.59 10.90 1.96
CA SER A 302 8.04 11.90 1.06
C SER A 302 7.29 11.40 -0.16
N TRP A 303 7.47 10.15 -0.58
CA TRP A 303 7.04 9.67 -1.89
C TRP A 303 5.52 9.66 -2.07
N ASN A 304 4.80 8.99 -1.16
CA ASN A 304 3.33 8.89 -1.20
C ASN A 304 2.62 10.19 -0.77
N CYS A 305 3.38 11.26 -0.51
CA CYS A 305 2.86 12.62 -0.40
C CYS A 305 3.08 13.36 -1.72
N TRP A 306 4.35 13.53 -2.09
CA TRP A 306 4.75 14.57 -3.03
C TRP A 306 5.42 14.03 -4.29
N GLY A 307 5.80 12.75 -4.35
CA GLY A 307 6.65 12.24 -5.42
C GLY A 307 7.82 13.21 -5.72
N CYS A 308 7.99 13.58 -6.98
CA CYS A 308 9.00 14.56 -7.38
C CYS A 308 8.70 16.03 -7.02
N SER A 309 7.51 16.38 -6.53
CA SER A 309 7.19 17.75 -6.11
C SER A 309 7.73 18.09 -4.72
N VAL A 310 8.39 17.15 -4.03
CA VAL A 310 8.99 17.37 -2.71
C VAL A 310 10.05 18.48 -2.73
N THR A 311 10.06 19.30 -1.67
CA THR A 311 11.01 20.38 -1.42
C THR A 311 11.60 20.33 0.00
N ASP A 312 12.70 21.05 0.25
CA ASP A 312 13.26 21.25 1.59
C ASP A 312 12.20 21.77 2.59
N GLU A 313 11.33 22.70 2.19
CA GLU A 313 10.28 23.22 3.07
C GLU A 313 9.26 22.15 3.45
N ASN A 314 8.84 21.29 2.51
CA ASN A 314 7.93 20.18 2.83
C ASN A 314 8.53 19.23 3.88
N VAL A 315 9.83 18.95 3.77
CA VAL A 315 10.57 18.10 4.71
C VAL A 315 10.69 18.76 6.08
N ARG A 316 11.03 20.06 6.13
CA ARG A 316 11.08 20.82 7.40
C ARG A 316 9.73 20.90 8.08
N GLN A 317 8.67 21.13 7.31
CA GLN A 317 7.30 21.19 7.80
C GLN A 317 6.87 19.84 8.39
N SER A 318 7.15 18.73 7.70
CA SER A 318 6.88 17.38 8.20
C SER A 318 7.64 17.10 9.49
N ALA A 319 8.94 17.42 9.55
CA ALA A 319 9.76 17.24 10.74
C ALA A 319 9.21 18.03 11.94
N ARG A 320 8.85 19.30 11.73
CA ARG A 320 8.23 20.14 12.76
C ARG A 320 6.89 19.56 13.23
N ALA A 321 6.03 19.17 12.29
CA ALA A 321 4.72 18.61 12.58
C ALA A 321 4.79 17.27 13.34
N MET A 322 5.80 16.44 13.07
CA MET A 322 6.07 15.19 13.82
C MET A 322 6.24 15.45 15.33
N VAL A 323 6.87 16.58 15.67
CA VAL A 323 7.05 17.02 17.07
C VAL A 323 5.78 17.69 17.60
N GLU A 324 5.24 18.68 16.88
CA GLU A 324 4.09 19.49 17.31
C GLU A 324 2.82 18.68 17.51
N LYS A 325 2.55 17.70 16.64
CA LYS A 325 1.41 16.79 16.77
C LYS A 325 1.69 15.63 17.75
N GLY A 326 2.91 15.53 18.25
CA GLY A 326 3.27 14.60 19.32
C GLY A 326 3.53 13.16 18.88
N LEU A 327 3.67 12.87 17.59
CA LEU A 327 4.08 11.56 17.08
C LEU A 327 5.45 11.14 17.63
N ILE A 328 6.38 12.09 17.80
CA ILE A 328 7.67 11.82 18.45
C ILE A 328 7.51 11.21 19.86
N ASN A 329 6.40 11.50 20.56
CA ASN A 329 6.11 10.96 21.90
C ASN A 329 5.66 9.49 21.90
N TYR A 330 5.47 8.90 20.72
CA TYR A 330 5.19 7.48 20.50
C TYR A 330 6.36 6.72 19.87
N GLY A 331 7.44 7.42 19.48
CA GLY A 331 8.65 6.83 18.92
C GLY A 331 8.81 6.99 17.40
N TRP A 332 7.97 7.79 16.74
CA TRP A 332 8.17 8.17 15.34
C TRP A 332 9.36 9.14 15.23
N THR A 333 10.41 8.76 14.51
CA THR A 333 11.67 9.53 14.51
C THR A 333 12.28 9.78 13.14
N TYR A 334 12.05 8.95 12.13
CA TYR A 334 12.69 9.12 10.82
C TYR A 334 11.89 10.07 9.92
N ILE A 335 12.60 11.00 9.25
CA ILE A 335 12.08 11.89 8.21
C ILE A 335 12.85 11.56 6.93
N ASN A 336 12.27 10.73 6.05
CA ASN A 336 12.96 10.21 4.88
C ASN A 336 12.57 11.00 3.62
N ILE A 337 13.58 11.46 2.90
CA ILE A 337 13.44 12.06 1.58
C ILE A 337 13.59 10.95 0.55
N ASP A 338 12.59 10.79 -0.32
CA ASP A 338 12.61 9.83 -1.42
C ASP A 338 13.25 10.45 -2.68
N ASP A 339 12.97 9.93 -3.88
CA ASP A 339 13.62 10.36 -5.13
C ASP A 339 13.44 11.88 -5.45
N CYS A 340 14.13 12.35 -6.49
CA CYS A 340 14.03 13.69 -7.08
C CYS A 340 14.64 14.85 -6.24
N TRP A 341 15.53 14.55 -5.29
CA TRP A 341 16.38 15.53 -4.60
C TRP A 341 17.72 15.77 -5.31
N HIS A 342 18.15 14.83 -6.16
CA HIS A 342 19.45 14.82 -6.82
C HIS A 342 19.62 16.00 -7.78
N GLY A 343 20.81 16.60 -7.75
CA GLY A 343 21.32 17.54 -8.75
C GLY A 343 22.42 16.88 -9.61
N GLU A 344 23.05 17.68 -10.47
CA GLU A 344 24.18 17.20 -11.28
C GLU A 344 25.40 16.88 -10.41
N ARG A 345 26.09 15.77 -10.72
CA ARG A 345 27.37 15.44 -10.08
C ARG A 345 28.41 16.52 -10.39
N ASP A 346 29.33 16.73 -9.47
CA ASP A 346 30.51 17.56 -9.73
C ASP A 346 31.29 16.96 -10.92
N PRO A 347 31.51 17.72 -12.01
CA PRO A 347 32.12 17.17 -13.22
C PRO A 347 33.62 16.83 -13.07
N ARG A 348 34.26 17.26 -11.98
CA ARG A 348 35.67 16.98 -11.69
C ARG A 348 35.83 15.84 -10.69
N THR A 349 35.01 15.83 -9.64
CA THR A 349 35.16 14.88 -8.53
C THR A 349 34.18 13.71 -8.60
N GLY A 350 33.12 13.81 -9.40
CA GLY A 350 32.02 12.83 -9.44
C GLY A 350 31.08 12.89 -8.23
N GLU A 351 31.31 13.80 -7.29
CA GLU A 351 30.53 13.92 -6.06
C GLU A 351 29.07 14.27 -6.37
N ILE A 352 28.13 13.56 -5.76
CA ILE A 352 26.70 13.85 -5.89
C ILE A 352 26.35 15.20 -5.23
N ARG A 353 25.51 15.99 -5.90
CA ARG A 353 24.99 17.25 -5.38
C ARG A 353 23.47 17.18 -5.29
N SER A 354 22.85 18.10 -4.56
CA SER A 354 21.40 18.30 -4.54
C SER A 354 20.96 19.36 -5.54
N ASN A 355 19.68 19.35 -5.90
CA ASN A 355 19.08 20.34 -6.80
C ASN A 355 18.59 21.59 -6.05
N GLU A 356 18.02 22.53 -6.79
CA GLU A 356 17.53 23.82 -6.29
C GLU A 356 16.40 23.71 -5.26
N LYS A 357 15.64 22.62 -5.25
CA LYS A 357 14.60 22.36 -4.23
C LYS A 357 15.21 21.99 -2.87
N PHE A 358 16.48 21.58 -2.87
CA PHE A 358 17.25 21.16 -1.70
C PHE A 358 18.61 21.86 -1.66
N PRO A 359 18.65 23.19 -1.44
CA PRO A 359 19.87 23.99 -1.61
C PRO A 359 20.98 23.65 -0.60
N ASN A 360 20.67 23.01 0.53
CA ASN A 360 21.66 22.64 1.53
C ASN A 360 21.25 21.40 2.35
N MET A 361 21.69 20.23 1.89
CA MET A 361 21.37 18.93 2.50
C MET A 361 21.87 18.80 3.94
N LYS A 362 23.03 19.39 4.26
CA LYS A 362 23.58 19.38 5.62
C LYS A 362 22.73 20.22 6.56
N ALA A 363 22.36 21.44 6.16
CA ALA A 363 21.53 22.32 6.98
C ALA A 363 20.12 21.76 7.19
N LEU A 364 19.60 20.98 6.25
CA LEU A 364 18.35 20.23 6.42
C LEU A 364 18.50 19.13 7.48
N ALA A 365 19.55 18.32 7.40
CA ALA A 365 19.83 17.30 8.40
C ALA A 365 20.04 17.88 9.81
N ASP A 366 20.86 18.94 9.93
CA ASP A 366 21.11 19.63 11.20
C ASP A 366 19.80 20.15 11.82
N TYR A 367 18.86 20.64 11.01
CA TYR A 367 17.54 21.07 11.47
C TYR A 367 16.70 19.91 11.99
N VAL A 368 16.60 18.81 11.24
CA VAL A 368 15.85 17.62 11.67
C VAL A 368 16.44 17.05 12.96
N HIS A 369 17.77 16.99 13.08
CA HIS A 369 18.47 16.55 14.29
C HIS A 369 18.21 17.48 15.48
N SER A 370 18.09 18.79 15.26
CA SER A 370 17.77 19.75 16.34
C SER A 370 16.40 19.50 16.98
N LEU A 371 15.48 18.86 16.24
CA LEU A 371 14.16 18.45 16.70
C LEU A 371 14.16 17.08 17.41
N GLY A 372 15.32 16.43 17.55
CA GLY A 372 15.43 15.08 18.11
C GLY A 372 14.97 13.97 17.16
N LEU A 373 14.87 14.28 15.86
CA LEU A 373 14.48 13.38 14.78
C LEU A 373 15.72 12.93 13.97
N LYS A 374 15.57 11.87 13.20
CA LYS A 374 16.56 11.34 12.25
C LYS A 374 16.15 11.64 10.84
N ILE A 375 17.09 11.75 9.92
CA ILE A 375 16.82 12.04 8.51
C ILE A 375 17.34 10.94 7.58
N GLY A 376 16.54 10.59 6.58
CA GLY A 376 16.88 9.60 5.56
C GLY A 376 16.92 10.17 4.15
N LEU A 377 17.64 9.48 3.29
CA LEU A 377 17.79 9.80 1.87
C LEU A 377 17.45 8.59 0.99
N TYR A 378 17.37 8.83 -0.29
CA TYR A 378 17.17 7.84 -1.35
C TYR A 378 18.34 7.89 -2.33
N THR A 379 18.74 6.72 -2.84
CA THR A 379 19.51 6.56 -4.07
C THR A 379 19.12 5.25 -4.77
N ASP A 380 19.82 4.86 -5.83
CA ASP A 380 19.59 3.66 -6.63
C ASP A 380 20.91 2.92 -6.90
N CYS A 381 20.86 1.59 -6.95
CA CYS A 381 21.97 0.74 -7.40
C CYS A 381 22.30 0.91 -8.90
N GLY A 382 21.36 1.46 -9.68
CA GLY A 382 21.51 1.75 -11.09
C GLY A 382 22.32 3.00 -11.38
N PRO A 383 22.59 3.27 -12.66
CA PRO A 383 23.19 4.54 -13.09
C PRO A 383 22.18 5.69 -13.01
N LYS A 384 20.88 5.36 -12.93
CA LYS A 384 19.79 6.30 -12.75
C LYS A 384 18.82 5.81 -11.68
N THR A 385 18.17 6.74 -11.01
CA THR A 385 17.04 6.45 -10.12
C THR A 385 15.78 6.13 -10.90
N CYS A 386 14.75 5.59 -10.24
CA CYS A 386 13.47 5.28 -10.88
C CYS A 386 12.81 6.51 -11.56
N ALA A 387 12.94 7.72 -11.01
CA ALA A 387 12.49 8.96 -11.66
C ALA A 387 13.49 9.55 -12.67
N GLY A 388 14.58 8.85 -12.97
CA GLY A 388 15.54 9.19 -14.01
C GLY A 388 16.67 10.15 -13.60
N TYR A 389 16.84 10.41 -12.30
CA TYR A 389 17.94 11.21 -11.76
C TYR A 389 19.24 10.40 -11.66
N ALA A 390 20.35 11.02 -11.25
CA ALA A 390 21.62 10.32 -11.07
C ALA A 390 21.52 9.24 -9.98
N GLY A 391 21.76 7.97 -10.35
CA GLY A 391 21.93 6.86 -9.41
C GLY A 391 23.39 6.74 -8.93
N SER A 392 23.68 5.73 -8.11
CA SER A 392 24.98 5.57 -7.42
C SER A 392 25.89 4.49 -7.99
N GLU A 393 25.56 3.87 -9.14
CA GLU A 393 26.45 2.88 -9.79
C GLU A 393 27.85 3.46 -10.03
N GLY A 394 28.88 2.78 -9.51
CA GLY A 394 30.28 3.18 -9.62
C GLY A 394 30.70 4.31 -8.67
N TYR A 395 29.77 4.85 -7.87
CA TYR A 395 29.98 5.92 -6.89
C TYR A 395 29.53 5.51 -5.48
N GLU A 396 29.29 4.22 -5.23
CA GLU A 396 28.63 3.71 -4.03
C GLU A 396 29.32 4.17 -2.74
N GLU A 397 30.65 4.04 -2.69
CA GLU A 397 31.42 4.49 -1.52
C GLU A 397 31.45 6.00 -1.38
N GLN A 398 31.66 6.73 -2.49
CA GLN A 398 31.74 8.19 -2.47
C GLN A 398 30.41 8.80 -1.99
N ASP A 399 29.29 8.33 -2.53
CA ASP A 399 27.97 8.85 -2.22
C ASP A 399 27.59 8.56 -0.76
N ILE A 400 27.80 7.33 -0.27
CA ILE A 400 27.56 7.01 1.14
C ILE A 400 28.41 7.88 2.07
N MET A 401 29.67 8.15 1.72
CA MET A 401 30.51 9.06 2.50
C MET A 401 30.01 10.51 2.45
N THR A 402 29.51 10.99 1.32
CA THR A 402 28.87 12.31 1.20
C THR A 402 27.62 12.39 2.09
N TYR A 403 26.74 11.39 2.07
CA TYR A 403 25.53 11.34 2.92
C TYR A 403 25.92 11.33 4.41
N ALA A 404 26.95 10.55 4.74
CA ALA A 404 27.55 10.50 6.07
C ALA A 404 28.32 11.78 6.45
N GLN A 405 28.68 12.67 5.52
CA GLN A 405 29.21 13.98 5.86
C GLN A 405 28.07 14.97 6.10
N TRP A 406 26.98 14.88 5.34
CA TRP A 406 25.83 15.78 5.46
C TRP A 406 25.01 15.58 6.72
N GLY A 407 24.84 14.37 7.23
CA GLY A 407 23.95 14.20 8.40
C GLY A 407 23.09 12.95 8.39
N TYR A 408 23.05 12.20 7.29
CA TYR A 408 21.96 11.26 7.08
C TYR A 408 22.15 9.98 7.89
N ASP A 409 21.04 9.49 8.44
CA ASP A 409 20.95 8.36 9.39
C ASP A 409 20.29 7.12 8.75
N TYR A 410 19.82 7.25 7.52
CA TYR A 410 19.06 6.25 6.78
C TYR A 410 19.29 6.44 5.28
N VAL A 411 19.40 5.34 4.53
CA VAL A 411 19.38 5.37 3.07
C VAL A 411 18.50 4.24 2.51
N LYS A 412 17.52 4.61 1.68
CA LYS A 412 16.80 3.70 0.78
C LYS A 412 17.60 3.57 -0.50
N ILE A 413 17.90 2.34 -0.91
CA ILE A 413 18.66 2.06 -2.13
C ILE A 413 17.80 1.20 -3.05
N ASP A 414 17.32 1.82 -4.11
CA ASP A 414 16.41 1.23 -5.09
C ASP A 414 17.16 0.38 -6.14
N TRP A 415 16.41 -0.21 -7.07
CA TRP A 415 16.90 -1.21 -8.02
C TRP A 415 16.51 -0.91 -9.48
N CYS A 416 16.20 0.34 -9.83
CA CYS A 416 15.92 0.69 -11.22
C CYS A 416 17.20 0.66 -12.08
N TYR A 417 17.05 0.41 -13.38
CA TYR A 417 18.18 0.39 -14.34
C TYR A 417 19.33 -0.57 -13.94
N CYS A 418 18.98 -1.71 -13.31
CA CYS A 418 19.92 -2.73 -12.82
C CYS A 418 19.85 -4.04 -13.62
N GLU A 419 19.38 -4.01 -14.86
CA GLU A 419 19.19 -5.20 -15.69
C GLU A 419 20.49 -6.01 -15.83
N GLY A 420 20.40 -7.32 -15.58
CA GLY A 420 21.55 -8.24 -15.68
C GLY A 420 22.53 -8.20 -14.52
N LYS A 421 22.36 -7.33 -13.51
CA LYS A 421 23.20 -7.29 -12.31
C LYS A 421 22.79 -8.34 -11.28
N ASP A 422 23.76 -8.83 -10.50
CA ASP A 422 23.49 -9.64 -9.31
C ASP A 422 23.18 -8.71 -8.12
N PRO A 423 21.97 -8.81 -7.51
CA PRO A 423 21.59 -7.97 -6.37
C PRO A 423 22.49 -8.12 -5.15
N LYS A 424 23.00 -9.32 -4.88
CA LYS A 424 23.89 -9.51 -3.73
C LYS A 424 25.19 -8.75 -3.93
N VAL A 425 25.76 -8.79 -5.14
CA VAL A 425 27.02 -8.09 -5.45
C VAL A 425 26.83 -6.58 -5.38
N ALA A 426 25.79 -6.05 -6.03
CA ALA A 426 25.54 -4.61 -6.08
C ALA A 426 25.25 -4.02 -4.69
N TYR A 427 24.31 -4.61 -3.92
CA TYR A 427 24.00 -4.11 -2.58
C TYR A 427 25.17 -4.29 -1.60
N LYS A 428 26.04 -5.28 -1.79
CA LYS A 428 27.21 -5.48 -0.93
C LYS A 428 28.17 -4.28 -0.97
N LEU A 429 28.30 -3.62 -2.13
CA LEU A 429 29.14 -2.41 -2.27
C LEU A 429 28.66 -1.30 -1.34
N PHE A 430 27.34 -1.04 -1.32
CA PHE A 430 26.74 -0.07 -0.41
C PHE A 430 26.86 -0.49 1.06
N GLY A 431 26.62 -1.77 1.37
CA GLY A 431 26.79 -2.28 2.74
C GLY A 431 28.21 -2.12 3.27
N ASP A 432 29.24 -2.37 2.44
CA ASP A 432 30.64 -2.14 2.81
C ASP A 432 30.99 -0.66 2.97
N ALA A 433 30.39 0.21 2.16
CA ALA A 433 30.52 1.65 2.31
C ALA A 433 29.86 2.15 3.60
N ILE A 434 28.63 1.72 3.89
CA ILE A 434 27.87 2.08 5.11
C ILE A 434 28.61 1.60 6.36
N LYS A 435 29.18 0.39 6.31
CA LYS A 435 30.01 -0.11 7.41
C LYS A 435 31.23 0.78 7.68
N ARG A 436 31.82 1.39 6.65
CA ARG A 436 32.96 2.31 6.78
C ARG A 436 32.57 3.75 7.12
N ALA A 437 31.31 4.13 6.90
CA ALA A 437 30.83 5.47 7.21
C ALA A 437 31.01 5.78 8.71
N PRO A 438 31.41 7.02 9.09
CA PRO A 438 31.71 7.41 10.47
C PRO A 438 30.43 7.70 11.31
N ARG A 439 29.31 7.05 10.98
CA ARG A 439 28.04 7.12 11.71
C ARG A 439 27.10 6.00 11.31
N ASP A 440 26.11 5.73 12.13
CA ASP A 440 25.08 4.75 11.81
C ASP A 440 24.17 5.26 10.69
N ILE A 441 24.03 4.44 9.64
CA ILE A 441 23.10 4.66 8.54
C ILE A 441 22.28 3.38 8.42
N VAL A 442 20.97 3.48 8.65
CA VAL A 442 20.03 2.38 8.41
C VAL A 442 19.97 2.11 6.90
N PHE A 443 20.26 0.87 6.51
CA PHE A 443 20.29 0.46 5.10
C PHE A 443 18.99 -0.24 4.71
N SER A 444 18.18 0.42 3.88
CA SER A 444 16.94 -0.09 3.33
C SER A 444 17.10 -0.56 1.89
N ILE A 445 17.02 -1.88 1.67
CA ILE A 445 17.10 -2.51 0.35
C ILE A 445 15.73 -2.41 -0.34
N CYS A 446 15.66 -1.76 -1.49
CA CYS A 446 14.43 -1.63 -2.28
C CYS A 446 14.63 -2.29 -3.65
N ASN A 447 14.43 -3.61 -3.73
CA ASN A 447 14.42 -4.36 -4.99
C ASN A 447 13.09 -5.10 -5.21
N TRP A 448 12.03 -4.60 -4.59
CA TRP A 448 10.65 -5.08 -4.73
C TRP A 448 10.42 -6.56 -4.40
N GLY A 449 11.25 -7.15 -3.52
CA GLY A 449 11.19 -8.58 -3.21
C GLY A 449 11.79 -9.48 -4.30
N ARG A 450 12.33 -8.92 -5.39
CA ARG A 450 12.93 -9.70 -6.47
C ARG A 450 14.14 -10.48 -5.95
N ASN A 451 14.25 -11.73 -6.36
CA ASN A 451 15.31 -12.64 -5.91
C ASN A 451 15.35 -12.84 -4.37
N ASN A 452 14.21 -12.71 -3.68
CA ASN A 452 14.03 -13.08 -2.27
C ASN A 452 15.03 -12.40 -1.31
N PRO A 453 15.01 -11.05 -1.17
CA PRO A 453 15.98 -10.32 -0.34
C PRO A 453 15.96 -10.75 1.13
N TRP A 454 14.87 -11.32 1.64
CA TRP A 454 14.82 -11.91 2.97
C TRP A 454 15.82 -13.07 3.20
N GLU A 455 16.33 -13.71 2.15
CA GLU A 455 17.32 -14.79 2.26
C GLU A 455 18.77 -14.27 2.30
N TRP A 456 19.02 -13.02 1.94
CA TRP A 456 20.40 -12.51 1.78
C TRP A 456 20.63 -11.05 2.19
N GLY A 457 19.59 -10.27 2.47
CA GLY A 457 19.68 -8.85 2.81
C GLY A 457 20.60 -8.57 3.99
N GLU A 458 20.50 -9.38 5.06
CA GLU A 458 21.42 -9.29 6.20
C GLU A 458 22.89 -9.53 5.80
N SER A 459 23.15 -10.47 4.90
CA SER A 459 24.52 -10.83 4.49
C SER A 459 25.24 -9.71 3.74
N VAL A 460 24.48 -8.79 3.14
CA VAL A 460 25.01 -7.59 2.48
C VAL A 460 24.98 -6.35 3.37
N GLY A 461 24.53 -6.47 4.63
CA GLY A 461 24.48 -5.39 5.60
C GLY A 461 23.15 -4.61 5.62
N GLY A 462 22.12 -5.07 4.92
CA GLY A 462 20.79 -4.47 4.95
C GLY A 462 20.14 -4.62 6.32
N ASN A 463 19.42 -3.59 6.77
CA ASN A 463 18.64 -3.61 8.00
C ASN A 463 17.15 -3.90 7.77
N LEU A 464 16.69 -3.61 6.56
CA LEU A 464 15.34 -3.90 6.09
C LEU A 464 15.34 -4.07 4.58
N TRP A 465 14.35 -4.78 4.07
CA TRP A 465 14.22 -5.06 2.64
C TRP A 465 12.78 -5.13 2.19
N ARG A 466 12.49 -4.47 1.06
CA ARG A 466 11.18 -4.56 0.39
C ARG A 466 10.88 -6.01 0.03
N THR A 467 9.67 -6.45 0.36
CA THR A 467 9.19 -7.82 0.13
C THR A 467 8.27 -7.95 -1.09
N THR A 468 7.78 -6.81 -1.59
CA THR A 468 6.80 -6.72 -2.68
C THR A 468 7.08 -5.51 -3.58
N GLY A 469 6.37 -5.43 -4.72
CA GLY A 469 6.18 -4.18 -5.46
C GLY A 469 5.51 -3.08 -4.64
N ASP A 470 5.38 -1.90 -5.23
CA ASP A 470 4.95 -0.69 -4.53
C ASP A 470 3.48 -0.77 -4.11
N ILE A 471 3.20 -0.22 -2.93
CA ILE A 471 1.84 -0.10 -2.40
C ILE A 471 1.12 1.07 -3.06
N THR A 472 -0.17 0.89 -3.34
CA THR A 472 -1.11 1.97 -3.65
C THR A 472 -2.17 2.03 -2.57
N ASP A 473 -2.84 3.17 -2.44
CA ASP A 473 -3.86 3.44 -1.42
C ASP A 473 -5.21 2.73 -1.69
N THR A 474 -5.18 1.58 -2.35
CA THR A 474 -6.35 0.74 -2.65
C THR A 474 -6.37 -0.50 -1.75
N TRP A 475 -7.57 -1.00 -1.44
CA TRP A 475 -7.71 -2.24 -0.65
C TRP A 475 -7.03 -3.43 -1.33
N SER A 476 -7.10 -3.52 -2.66
CA SER A 476 -6.45 -4.59 -3.43
C SER A 476 -4.95 -4.63 -3.14
N SER A 477 -4.27 -3.50 -3.30
CA SER A 477 -2.82 -3.42 -3.12
C SER A 477 -2.42 -3.66 -1.67
N MET A 478 -3.05 -2.95 -0.73
CA MET A 478 -2.74 -3.07 0.70
C MET A 478 -2.97 -4.49 1.22
N SER A 479 -4.12 -5.10 0.91
CA SER A 479 -4.44 -6.45 1.38
C SER A 479 -3.55 -7.52 0.74
N ARG A 480 -3.24 -7.41 -0.56
CA ARG A 480 -2.32 -8.31 -1.26
C ARG A 480 -0.93 -8.28 -0.65
N ILE A 481 -0.39 -7.09 -0.41
CA ILE A 481 0.97 -6.92 0.11
C ILE A 481 1.06 -7.28 1.59
N GLY A 482 0.14 -6.78 2.42
CA GLY A 482 0.16 -7.01 3.87
C GLY A 482 -0.11 -8.47 4.24
N PHE A 483 -1.15 -9.10 3.66
CA PHE A 483 -1.45 -10.51 3.97
C PHE A 483 -0.58 -11.50 3.17
N GLY A 484 0.14 -11.03 2.15
CA GLY A 484 1.09 -11.81 1.35
C GLY A 484 2.39 -12.20 2.07
N GLN A 485 2.58 -11.78 3.32
CA GLN A 485 3.83 -11.95 4.08
C GLN A 485 4.00 -13.33 4.74
N ALA A 486 3.07 -14.26 4.49
CA ALA A 486 3.07 -15.57 5.13
C ALA A 486 4.40 -16.33 4.93
N GLY A 487 4.99 -16.80 6.02
CA GLY A 487 6.26 -17.54 6.01
C GLY A 487 7.52 -16.66 5.99
N LEU A 488 7.41 -15.34 5.84
CA LEU A 488 8.56 -14.43 5.87
C LEU A 488 8.99 -14.03 7.29
N ALA A 489 8.12 -14.21 8.30
CA ALA A 489 8.40 -13.86 9.69
C ALA A 489 9.68 -14.49 10.27
N ARG A 490 10.12 -15.64 9.75
CA ARG A 490 11.37 -16.31 10.16
C ARG A 490 12.65 -15.56 9.77
N TYR A 491 12.56 -14.62 8.84
CA TYR A 491 13.67 -13.78 8.38
C TYR A 491 13.68 -12.40 9.07
N ALA A 492 12.62 -12.06 9.82
CA ALA A 492 12.53 -10.80 10.54
C ALA A 492 12.97 -10.95 12.01
N GLY A 493 13.65 -9.93 12.53
CA GLY A 493 14.11 -9.85 13.91
C GLY A 493 14.97 -8.60 14.14
N PRO A 494 15.48 -8.38 15.37
CA PRO A 494 16.30 -7.22 15.67
C PRO A 494 17.43 -6.99 14.65
N GLY A 495 17.40 -5.84 13.99
CA GLY A 495 18.34 -5.42 12.95
C GLY A 495 18.00 -5.84 11.52
N ASN A 496 16.88 -6.55 11.31
CA ASN A 496 16.52 -7.23 10.05
C ASN A 496 14.99 -7.25 9.89
N TRP A 497 14.43 -6.41 9.02
CA TRP A 497 12.96 -6.27 8.90
C TRP A 497 12.46 -6.51 7.49
N ASN A 498 11.38 -7.30 7.37
CA ASN A 498 10.62 -7.38 6.14
C ASN A 498 9.84 -6.08 5.97
N ASP A 499 9.99 -5.45 4.81
CA ASP A 499 9.33 -4.19 4.47
C ASP A 499 8.21 -4.44 3.44
N PRO A 500 6.94 -4.48 3.86
CA PRO A 500 5.77 -4.50 2.98
C PRO A 500 5.40 -3.10 2.44
N ASP A 501 6.33 -2.14 2.46
CA ASP A 501 6.20 -0.78 1.93
C ASP A 501 5.45 0.22 2.85
N MET A 502 5.42 1.48 2.42
CA MET A 502 4.97 2.65 3.19
C MET A 502 3.48 2.62 3.58
N LEU A 503 3.10 3.42 4.58
CA LEU A 503 1.73 3.56 5.05
C LEU A 503 0.95 4.54 4.15
N VAL A 504 -0.22 4.13 3.68
CA VAL A 504 -1.14 4.89 2.81
C VAL A 504 -2.40 5.27 3.61
N VAL A 505 -2.24 6.26 4.50
CA VAL A 505 -3.29 6.78 5.40
C VAL A 505 -3.33 8.30 5.34
N GLY A 506 -4.46 8.92 5.69
CA GLY A 506 -4.63 10.37 5.54
C GLY A 506 -4.66 10.83 4.08
N ASN A 507 -4.14 12.03 3.79
CA ASN A 507 -4.05 12.54 2.41
C ASN A 507 -2.77 12.06 1.72
N VAL A 508 -2.90 11.38 0.59
CA VAL A 508 -1.81 10.78 -0.18
C VAL A 508 -1.82 11.27 -1.64
N GLY A 509 -0.73 11.05 -2.34
CA GLY A 509 -0.54 11.41 -3.76
C GLY A 509 0.92 11.26 -4.19
N TRP A 510 1.21 11.58 -5.45
CA TRP A 510 2.59 11.59 -5.99
C TRP A 510 2.94 12.94 -6.61
N GLY A 511 2.40 14.03 -6.03
CA GLY A 511 2.54 15.38 -6.57
C GLY A 511 1.91 16.46 -5.69
N PRO A 512 1.68 17.67 -6.24
CA PRO A 512 1.12 18.80 -5.49
C PRO A 512 -0.38 18.63 -5.18
N GLU A 513 -1.07 17.78 -5.95
CA GLU A 513 -2.48 17.46 -5.75
C GLU A 513 -2.59 16.18 -4.94
N LEU A 514 -3.09 16.32 -3.72
CA LEU A 514 -3.33 15.21 -2.80
C LEU A 514 -4.82 14.87 -2.79
N HIS A 515 -5.12 13.62 -2.44
CA HIS A 515 -6.48 13.18 -2.17
C HIS A 515 -6.52 12.36 -0.86
N PRO A 516 -7.67 12.28 -0.19
CA PRO A 516 -7.85 11.32 0.89
C PRO A 516 -7.52 9.90 0.40
N ALA A 517 -6.84 9.11 1.23
CA ALA A 517 -6.59 7.70 0.94
C ALA A 517 -7.91 7.00 0.60
N ARG A 518 -7.90 6.19 -0.46
CA ARG A 518 -9.07 5.46 -0.95
C ARG A 518 -9.45 4.26 -0.07
N LEU A 519 -8.66 3.99 0.97
CA LEU A 519 -8.98 3.05 2.04
C LEU A 519 -10.06 3.62 2.97
N THR A 520 -11.10 2.82 3.24
CA THR A 520 -12.08 3.13 4.27
C THR A 520 -11.44 3.14 5.67
N PRO A 521 -12.07 3.78 6.66
CA PRO A 521 -11.61 3.74 8.05
C PRO A 521 -11.25 2.34 8.60
N ASP A 522 -12.07 1.33 8.32
CA ASP A 522 -11.82 -0.05 8.77
C ASP A 522 -10.57 -0.64 8.11
N GLU A 523 -10.36 -0.32 6.84
CA GLU A 523 -9.21 -0.76 6.04
C GLU A 523 -7.93 -0.04 6.49
N GLN A 524 -8.00 1.24 6.87
CA GLN A 524 -6.88 1.97 7.47
C GLN A 524 -6.52 1.42 8.86
N TYR A 525 -7.50 1.09 9.70
CA TYR A 525 -7.23 0.39 10.97
C TYR A 525 -6.59 -0.97 10.75
N THR A 526 -7.08 -1.72 9.76
CA THR A 526 -6.50 -3.02 9.37
C THR A 526 -5.06 -2.84 8.91
N HIS A 527 -4.79 -1.84 8.07
CA HIS A 527 -3.47 -1.52 7.53
C HIS A 527 -2.44 -1.29 8.64
N ILE A 528 -2.69 -0.32 9.53
CA ILE A 528 -1.80 0.01 10.64
C ILE A 528 -1.62 -1.20 11.58
N SER A 529 -2.71 -1.88 11.92
CA SER A 529 -2.67 -3.04 12.81
C SER A 529 -1.84 -4.19 12.23
N LEU A 530 -2.01 -4.48 10.94
CA LEU A 530 -1.30 -5.54 10.25
C LEU A 530 0.20 -5.24 10.15
N TRP A 531 0.60 -4.03 9.79
CA TRP A 531 2.00 -3.62 9.76
C TRP A 531 2.66 -3.74 11.14
N CYS A 532 1.95 -3.38 12.20
CA CYS A 532 2.42 -3.56 13.57
C CYS A 532 2.62 -5.05 13.93
N LEU A 533 1.67 -5.91 13.57
CA LEU A 533 1.74 -7.36 13.81
C LEU A 533 2.89 -8.03 13.03
N LEU A 534 3.20 -7.53 11.84
CA LEU A 534 4.29 -8.01 11.00
C LEU A 534 5.68 -7.57 11.48
N ALA A 535 5.75 -6.66 12.46
CA ALA A 535 6.97 -5.92 12.79
C ALA A 535 7.59 -5.25 11.55
N ALA A 536 6.74 -4.68 10.69
CA ALA A 536 7.14 -3.93 9.52
C ALA A 536 7.70 -2.54 9.92
N PRO A 537 8.56 -1.93 9.08
CA PRO A 537 8.76 -0.49 9.10
C PRO A 537 7.43 0.26 9.08
N LEU A 538 7.29 1.28 9.92
CA LEU A 538 6.10 2.16 9.93
C LEU A 538 6.52 3.51 9.37
N LEU A 539 6.35 3.70 8.06
CA LEU A 539 6.70 4.94 7.38
C LEU A 539 5.43 5.61 6.87
N ILE A 540 4.98 6.69 7.55
CA ILE A 540 3.82 7.48 7.15
C ILE A 540 4.07 8.08 5.76
N GLY A 541 3.08 7.91 4.87
CA GLY A 541 3.12 8.41 3.50
C GLY A 541 2.23 9.61 3.24
N CYS A 542 1.73 10.33 4.26
CA CYS A 542 0.97 11.58 4.10
C CYS A 542 1.70 12.78 4.72
N PRO A 543 1.39 14.03 4.31
CA PRO A 543 1.94 15.21 4.95
C PRO A 543 1.55 15.27 6.42
N ILE A 544 2.55 15.28 7.31
CA ILE A 544 2.30 15.13 8.74
C ILE A 544 1.47 16.29 9.29
N GLU A 545 1.68 17.51 8.78
CA GLU A 545 0.91 18.69 9.18
C GLU A 545 -0.58 18.58 8.83
N GLN A 546 -0.94 17.76 7.84
CA GLN A 546 -2.31 17.55 7.37
C GLN A 546 -3.00 16.34 7.99
N ILE A 547 -2.32 15.57 8.85
CA ILE A 547 -2.93 14.45 9.57
C ILE A 547 -4.13 14.95 10.39
N ASP A 548 -5.29 14.35 10.13
CA ASP A 548 -6.55 14.59 10.83
C ASP A 548 -6.68 13.77 12.12
N ASP A 549 -7.74 14.01 12.88
CA ASP A 549 -7.99 13.36 14.18
C ASP A 549 -8.21 11.84 14.07
N PHE A 550 -8.61 11.34 12.90
CA PHE A 550 -8.81 9.90 12.68
C PHE A 550 -7.49 9.19 12.39
N THR A 551 -6.65 9.83 11.58
CA THR A 551 -5.34 9.31 11.16
C THR A 551 -4.32 9.36 12.30
N MET A 552 -4.46 10.31 13.23
CA MET A 552 -3.67 10.41 14.47
C MET A 552 -4.02 9.32 15.48
#